data_AF-H5SDR4-F1
#
_entry.id   AF-H5SDR4-F1
#
_cell.length_a   1.000
_cell.length_b   1.000
_cell.length_c   1.000
_cell.angle_alpha   90.00
_cell.angle_beta   90.00
_cell.angle_gamma   90.00
#
_symmetry.space_group_name_H-M   'P 1'
#
loop_
_entity.id
_entity.type
_entity.pdbx_description
1 polymer ?
#
loop_
_entity_poly.entity_id
_entity_poly.type
_entity_poly.pdbx_seq_one_letter_code
_entity_poly.pdbx_strand_id
1 'polypeptide(L)'
;MRRILLVATCFALLLQVQANDLQTDTRLHKTVNLQLPDALLEEVAQELSKQTGVPLTVDRTLHEEKATLFVKGKPAWQVLEKLTALLDIRCEKNGEGYHLSADPVAMQKEQGTLQWEQVAFRRDVEKMLREWSQATQQDYLAIVAKVRAMEKEAKQLEREKPRGWQDRRDALGGKIYMLQQVSMVYSYLAGWCYRRLPASAWKPFWDGEVLWFSTAGNPNALPLPADALRWVSLRSPDAEFVQFGIQLDRRRKCLVFYLRTRDILGGECSVFEELVRSDASLYAPLHLRWSQWCTPEETLERSPQLQKRIRPSRTISTRPSTATMADRLQRWAQYSGLNVIADSFRLPQHLFEQGDTLIEWLRDSPMWGGGYLRMEEEWLLFRHLYYWCLKRSELPERLVREMERKAQQEGLSLEDYATLASYLTPEGIARWLVHDYAVRFDHTPLKSAAPALRFWASLTDNQKKLAMQRQPLPYVSLTPAQQKLFREAMLAKLYEQPNPRLLDVLNNPEVQAEMAFVVDRWREASYTLEGERVSIAAESAEELEQQRHLIPDAPDRQQQAQTQQITFTFGIDAQRSVHYDLSIRNKMASFSDSKQEEEKPFPKILSEK
;
A
#
# COMPACT_ATOMS: atom_id res chain seq x y z
N MET A 1 35.48 -2.13 26.39
CA MET A 1 36.12 -1.60 25.17
C MET A 1 36.83 -2.66 24.32
N ARG A 2 37.65 -3.57 24.86
CA ARG A 2 38.37 -4.59 24.06
C ARG A 2 37.47 -5.58 23.26
N ARG A 3 36.26 -5.91 23.75
CA ARG A 3 35.31 -6.79 23.03
C ARG A 3 34.56 -6.07 21.88
N ILE A 4 34.44 -4.74 21.93
CA ILE A 4 33.81 -3.95 20.85
C ILE A 4 34.81 -3.74 19.70
N LEU A 5 36.10 -3.58 20.02
CA LEU A 5 37.15 -3.55 19.00
C LEU A 5 37.25 -4.88 18.25
N LEU A 6 37.22 -6.03 18.95
CA LEU A 6 37.40 -7.34 18.32
C LEU A 6 36.28 -7.72 17.32
N VAL A 7 35.03 -7.30 17.60
CA VAL A 7 33.89 -7.52 16.69
C VAL A 7 33.98 -6.60 15.47
N ALA A 8 34.44 -5.36 15.63
CA ALA A 8 34.67 -4.45 14.51
C ALA A 8 35.82 -4.92 13.60
N THR A 9 36.90 -5.48 14.16
CA THR A 9 38.02 -6.01 13.36
C THR A 9 37.66 -7.29 12.62
N CYS A 10 36.85 -8.19 13.20
CA CYS A 10 36.35 -9.37 12.49
C CYS A 10 35.39 -9.01 11.34
N PHE A 11 34.63 -7.91 11.46
CA PHE A 11 33.73 -7.44 10.39
C PHE A 11 34.51 -6.88 9.19
N ALA A 12 35.59 -6.14 9.44
CA ALA A 12 36.48 -5.65 8.39
C ALA A 12 37.23 -6.79 7.69
N LEU A 13 37.65 -7.83 8.44
CA LEU A 13 38.35 -8.99 7.89
C LEU A 13 37.46 -9.89 7.02
N LEU A 14 36.18 -10.08 7.37
CA LEU A 14 35.27 -10.91 6.57
C LEU A 14 34.86 -10.25 5.24
N LEU A 15 34.67 -8.92 5.22
CA LEU A 15 34.46 -8.17 3.98
C LEU A 15 35.72 -8.14 3.10
N GLN A 16 36.91 -8.06 3.70
CA GLN A 16 38.18 -8.11 2.96
C GLN A 16 38.46 -9.47 2.32
N VAL A 17 38.06 -10.59 2.93
CA VAL A 17 38.29 -11.93 2.36
C VAL A 17 37.40 -12.20 1.14
N GLN A 18 36.14 -11.75 1.13
CA GLN A 18 35.24 -11.91 -0.03
C GLN A 18 35.63 -11.04 -1.23
N ALA A 19 36.01 -9.77 -0.98
CA ALA A 19 36.51 -8.89 -2.04
C ALA A 19 37.77 -9.46 -2.71
N ASN A 20 38.63 -10.12 -1.93
CA ASN A 20 39.84 -10.76 -2.44
C ASN A 20 39.53 -11.93 -3.39
N ASP A 21 38.53 -12.75 -3.12
CA ASP A 21 38.24 -13.92 -3.97
C ASP A 21 37.65 -13.50 -5.33
N LEU A 22 36.76 -12.50 -5.36
CA LEU A 22 36.21 -11.96 -6.63
C LEU A 22 37.27 -11.28 -7.50
N GLN A 23 38.17 -10.51 -6.88
CA GLN A 23 39.25 -9.80 -7.57
C GLN A 23 40.39 -10.74 -8.03
N THR A 24 40.43 -11.99 -7.56
CA THR A 24 41.46 -12.95 -8.00
C THR A 24 40.98 -13.84 -9.15
N ASP A 25 39.67 -13.97 -9.38
CA ASP A 25 39.14 -14.73 -10.51
C ASP A 25 39.28 -13.93 -11.82
N THR A 26 40.24 -14.34 -12.65
CA THR A 26 40.53 -13.70 -13.94
C THR A 26 39.34 -13.70 -14.90
N ARG A 27 38.41 -14.64 -14.77
CA ARG A 27 37.20 -14.70 -15.63
C ARG A 27 36.26 -13.54 -15.33
N LEU A 28 36.18 -13.09 -14.08
CA LEU A 28 35.37 -11.95 -13.65
C LEU A 28 35.98 -10.58 -14.00
N HIS A 29 37.20 -10.55 -14.53
CA HIS A 29 37.80 -9.30 -15.06
C HIS A 29 37.22 -8.90 -16.41
N LYS A 30 36.52 -9.81 -17.08
CA LYS A 30 35.82 -9.51 -18.33
C LYS A 30 34.83 -8.37 -18.10
N THR A 31 34.88 -7.38 -18.99
CA THR A 31 33.98 -6.24 -18.96
C THR A 31 32.58 -6.66 -19.40
N VAL A 32 31.57 -6.16 -18.69
CA VAL A 32 30.16 -6.44 -18.96
C VAL A 32 29.41 -5.15 -19.31
N ASN A 33 28.29 -5.32 -20.03
CA ASN A 33 27.33 -4.26 -20.30
C ASN A 33 25.95 -4.74 -19.89
N LEU A 34 25.30 -4.06 -18.95
CA LEU A 34 24.02 -4.45 -18.38
C LEU A 34 23.01 -3.32 -18.56
N GLN A 35 21.81 -3.66 -19.02
CA GLN A 35 20.64 -2.77 -19.08
C GLN A 35 19.44 -3.54 -18.56
N LEU A 36 19.35 -3.64 -17.24
CA LEU A 36 18.41 -4.50 -16.54
C LEU A 36 17.53 -3.62 -15.62
N PRO A 37 16.44 -3.04 -16.13
CA PRO A 37 15.47 -2.31 -15.30
C PRO A 37 14.60 -3.28 -14.51
N ASP A 38 14.43 -3.03 -13.20
CA ASP A 38 13.54 -3.81 -12.32
C ASP A 38 13.72 -5.35 -12.42
N ALA A 39 14.96 -5.80 -12.58
CA ALA A 39 15.29 -7.21 -12.81
C ALA A 39 15.34 -7.99 -11.50
N LEU A 40 14.88 -9.24 -11.53
CA LEU A 40 15.11 -10.18 -10.43
C LEU A 40 16.61 -10.47 -10.32
N LEU A 41 17.10 -10.68 -9.11
CA LEU A 41 18.53 -10.97 -8.89
C LEU A 41 19.00 -12.21 -9.67
N GLU A 42 18.12 -13.19 -9.86
CA GLU A 42 18.39 -14.36 -10.70
C GLU A 42 18.62 -13.99 -12.18
N GLU A 43 17.88 -13.02 -12.72
CA GLU A 43 18.07 -12.53 -14.08
C GLU A 43 19.40 -11.78 -14.21
N VAL A 44 19.78 -11.02 -13.18
CA VAL A 44 21.08 -10.35 -13.10
C VAL A 44 22.22 -11.37 -13.08
N ALA A 45 22.10 -12.42 -12.25
CA ALA A 45 23.07 -13.50 -12.16
C ALA A 45 23.20 -14.25 -13.50
N GLN A 46 22.08 -14.58 -14.15
CA GLN A 46 22.07 -15.25 -15.44
C GLN A 46 22.77 -14.42 -16.54
N GLU A 47 22.50 -13.11 -16.61
CA GLU A 47 23.13 -12.25 -17.62
C GLU A 47 24.64 -12.07 -17.35
N LEU A 48 25.04 -11.91 -16.08
CA LEU A 48 26.46 -11.89 -15.70
C LEU A 48 27.16 -13.21 -16.04
N SER A 49 26.53 -14.36 -15.76
CA SER A 49 27.06 -15.68 -16.12
C SER A 49 27.22 -15.85 -17.61
N LYS A 50 26.24 -15.41 -18.40
CA LYS A 50 26.28 -15.46 -19.86
C LYS A 50 27.43 -14.62 -20.42
N GLN A 51 27.67 -13.43 -19.87
CA GLN A 51 28.73 -12.55 -20.36
C GLN A 51 30.12 -13.00 -19.89
N THR A 52 30.26 -13.54 -18.68
CA THR A 52 31.56 -13.92 -18.09
C THR A 52 31.97 -15.37 -18.33
N GLY A 53 31.00 -16.26 -18.53
CA GLY A 53 31.20 -17.71 -18.51
C GLY A 53 31.31 -18.31 -17.11
N VAL A 54 31.15 -17.51 -16.05
CA VAL A 54 31.22 -17.96 -14.66
C VAL A 54 29.81 -18.30 -14.15
N PRO A 55 29.53 -19.54 -13.70
CA PRO A 55 28.23 -19.88 -13.13
C PRO A 55 27.92 -19.05 -11.89
N LEU A 56 26.76 -18.42 -11.85
CA LEU A 56 26.24 -17.67 -10.71
C LEU A 56 24.87 -18.24 -10.35
N THR A 57 24.72 -18.63 -9.10
CA THR A 57 23.47 -19.16 -8.55
C THR A 57 22.95 -18.26 -7.45
N VAL A 58 21.63 -18.16 -7.30
CA VAL A 58 20.99 -17.32 -6.30
C VAL A 58 20.24 -18.21 -5.31
N ASP A 59 20.44 -17.96 -4.02
CA ASP A 59 19.72 -18.65 -2.95
C ASP A 59 18.22 -18.36 -3.01
N ARG A 60 17.42 -19.33 -2.55
CA ARG A 60 15.95 -19.24 -2.62
C ARG A 60 15.38 -18.04 -1.87
N THR A 61 16.04 -17.60 -0.81
CA THR A 61 15.62 -16.45 0.00
C THR A 61 15.67 -15.12 -0.76
N LEU A 62 16.39 -15.06 -1.89
CA LEU A 62 16.59 -13.87 -2.71
C LEU A 62 15.80 -13.90 -4.04
N HIS A 63 14.93 -14.89 -4.27
CA HIS A 63 14.24 -15.04 -5.55
C HIS A 63 13.34 -13.87 -5.96
N GLU A 64 12.81 -13.12 -4.98
CA GLU A 64 11.99 -11.93 -5.22
C GLU A 64 12.77 -10.63 -5.01
N GLU A 65 14.08 -10.72 -4.71
CA GLU A 65 14.94 -9.55 -4.60
C GLU A 65 15.17 -8.95 -6.00
N LYS A 66 14.95 -7.65 -6.13
CA LYS A 66 15.07 -6.93 -7.40
C LYS A 66 16.19 -5.91 -7.37
N ALA A 67 16.80 -5.72 -8.52
CA ALA A 67 17.82 -4.71 -8.74
C ALA A 67 17.62 -4.02 -10.09
N THR A 68 18.06 -2.76 -10.15
CA THR A 68 18.19 -2.01 -11.40
C THR A 68 19.66 -1.81 -11.71
N LEU A 69 20.10 -2.24 -12.89
CA LEU A 69 21.50 -2.13 -13.32
C LEU A 69 21.61 -1.49 -14.71
N PHE A 70 22.33 -0.37 -14.78
CA PHE A 70 22.76 0.26 -16.03
C PHE A 70 24.27 0.41 -15.99
N VAL A 71 24.99 -0.58 -16.51
CA VAL A 71 26.46 -0.67 -16.42
C VAL A 71 27.04 -0.76 -17.81
N LYS A 72 28.12 -0.02 -18.08
CA LYS A 72 28.80 -0.02 -19.37
C LYS A 72 30.31 -0.19 -19.19
N GLY A 73 30.86 -1.26 -19.77
CA GLY A 73 32.30 -1.48 -19.88
C GLY A 73 33.02 -1.67 -18.54
N LYS A 74 32.36 -2.23 -17.53
CA LYS A 74 32.96 -2.47 -16.20
C LYS A 74 33.26 -3.94 -15.98
N PRO A 75 34.38 -4.30 -15.31
CA PRO A 75 34.65 -5.68 -14.92
C PRO A 75 33.50 -6.26 -14.09
N ALA A 76 33.14 -7.52 -14.35
CA ALA A 76 32.04 -8.18 -13.64
C ALA A 76 32.28 -8.26 -12.12
N TRP A 77 33.53 -8.42 -11.67
CA TRP A 77 33.82 -8.42 -10.23
C TRP A 77 33.44 -7.11 -9.55
N GLN A 78 33.61 -5.95 -10.23
CA GLN A 78 33.21 -4.65 -9.68
C GLN A 78 31.69 -4.56 -9.57
N VAL A 79 30.97 -5.04 -10.59
CA VAL A 79 29.50 -5.09 -10.58
C VAL A 79 29.01 -5.92 -9.40
N LEU A 80 29.58 -7.12 -9.22
CA LEU A 80 29.23 -8.01 -8.12
C LEU A 80 29.55 -7.39 -6.77
N GLU A 81 30.71 -6.76 -6.59
CA GLU A 81 31.09 -6.07 -5.34
C GLU A 81 30.11 -4.95 -4.98
N LYS A 82 29.75 -4.09 -5.95
CA LYS A 82 28.81 -2.99 -5.70
C LYS A 82 27.39 -3.49 -5.44
N LEU A 83 26.95 -4.50 -6.19
CA LEU A 83 25.63 -5.11 -6.02
C LEU A 83 25.48 -5.79 -4.66
N THR A 84 26.47 -6.58 -4.25
CA THR A 84 26.44 -7.29 -2.97
C THR A 84 26.51 -6.34 -1.79
N ALA A 85 27.36 -5.32 -1.86
CA ALA A 85 27.44 -4.28 -0.84
C ALA A 85 26.14 -3.47 -0.72
N LEU A 86 25.50 -3.13 -1.84
CA LEU A 86 24.27 -2.34 -1.86
C LEU A 86 23.08 -3.12 -1.28
N LEU A 87 22.94 -4.40 -1.64
CA LEU A 87 21.78 -5.22 -1.28
C LEU A 87 21.96 -6.05 0.00
N ASP A 88 23.13 -5.95 0.65
CA ASP A 88 23.53 -6.79 1.79
C ASP A 88 23.52 -8.31 1.48
N ILE A 89 24.13 -8.67 0.35
CA ILE A 89 24.22 -10.05 -0.15
C ILE A 89 25.66 -10.54 0.02
N ARG A 90 25.84 -11.83 0.31
CA ARG A 90 27.13 -12.51 0.25
C ARG A 90 27.30 -13.19 -1.09
N CYS A 91 28.51 -13.13 -1.62
CA CYS A 91 28.91 -13.89 -2.80
C CYS A 91 30.01 -14.86 -2.39
N GLU A 92 29.68 -16.14 -2.31
CA GLU A 92 30.58 -17.19 -1.85
C GLU A 92 30.92 -18.13 -3.01
N LYS A 93 32.17 -18.58 -3.09
CA LYS A 93 32.59 -19.51 -4.13
C LYS A 93 31.90 -20.86 -3.96
N ASN A 94 31.36 -21.39 -5.05
CA ASN A 94 30.67 -22.67 -5.08
C ASN A 94 31.08 -23.45 -6.34
N GLY A 95 31.99 -24.42 -6.16
CA GLY A 95 32.60 -25.15 -7.26
C GLY A 95 33.35 -24.21 -8.22
N GLU A 96 33.00 -24.26 -9.50
CA GLU A 96 33.58 -23.40 -10.54
C GLU A 96 32.96 -22.01 -10.64
N GLY A 97 31.93 -21.72 -9.83
CA GLY A 97 31.16 -20.49 -9.87
C GLY A 97 30.99 -19.85 -8.49
N TYR A 98 29.95 -19.03 -8.36
CA TYR A 98 29.60 -18.37 -7.11
C TYR A 98 28.11 -18.54 -6.77
N HIS A 99 27.83 -18.46 -5.49
CA HIS A 99 26.50 -18.53 -4.91
C HIS A 99 26.19 -17.23 -4.16
N LEU A 100 25.08 -16.60 -4.52
CA LEU A 100 24.58 -15.37 -3.91
C LEU A 100 23.54 -15.70 -2.85
N SER A 101 23.80 -15.33 -1.59
CA SER A 101 22.92 -15.59 -0.45
C SER A 101 22.76 -14.34 0.41
N ALA A 102 21.64 -14.20 1.13
CA ALA A 102 21.43 -13.06 2.01
C ALA A 102 22.48 -13.05 3.15
N ASP A 103 23.05 -11.89 3.49
CA ASP A 103 23.96 -11.81 4.64
C ASP A 103 23.18 -12.04 5.95
N PRO A 104 23.44 -13.12 6.72
CA PRO A 104 22.73 -13.39 7.97
C PRO A 104 22.83 -12.25 8.98
N VAL A 105 23.94 -11.49 8.97
CA VAL A 105 24.10 -10.34 9.88
C VAL A 105 23.20 -9.20 9.46
N ALA A 106 23.10 -8.92 8.16
CA ALA A 106 22.19 -7.90 7.65
C ALA A 106 20.73 -8.30 7.89
N MET A 107 20.36 -9.57 7.65
CA MET A 107 19.04 -10.09 7.98
C MET A 107 18.71 -9.92 9.46
N GLN A 108 19.66 -10.22 10.36
CA GLN A 108 19.47 -10.01 11.79
C GLN A 108 19.27 -8.54 12.15
N LYS A 109 20.02 -7.62 11.51
CA LYS A 109 19.85 -6.16 11.71
C LYS A 109 18.52 -5.65 11.18
N GLU A 110 18.07 -6.19 10.05
CA GLU A 110 16.76 -5.88 9.47
C GLU A 110 15.64 -6.33 10.41
N GLN A 111 15.66 -7.58 10.86
CA GLN A 111 14.70 -8.10 11.83
C GLN A 111 14.74 -7.32 13.15
N GLY A 112 15.94 -6.98 13.64
CA GLY A 112 16.12 -6.16 14.83
C GLY A 112 15.56 -4.75 14.67
N THR A 113 15.67 -4.15 13.48
CA THR A 113 15.09 -2.84 13.18
C THR A 113 13.56 -2.91 13.16
N LEU A 114 12.98 -3.96 12.56
CA LEU A 114 11.53 -4.17 12.57
C LEU A 114 10.98 -4.33 14.00
N GLN A 115 11.65 -5.11 14.83
CA GLN A 115 11.28 -5.25 16.25
C GLN A 115 11.41 -3.93 17.00
N TRP A 116 12.49 -3.18 16.74
CA TRP A 116 12.70 -1.87 17.32
C TRP A 116 11.58 -0.89 16.93
N GLU A 117 11.18 -0.84 15.66
CA GLU A 117 10.09 0.00 15.17
C GLU A 117 8.76 -0.35 15.85
N GLN A 118 8.46 -1.64 16.06
CA GLN A 118 7.26 -2.07 16.77
C GLN A 118 7.25 -1.61 18.23
N VAL A 119 8.39 -1.73 18.92
CA VAL A 119 8.54 -1.28 20.32
C VAL A 119 8.47 0.24 20.40
N ALA A 120 9.12 0.95 19.48
CA ALA A 120 9.11 2.40 19.42
C ALA A 120 7.71 2.95 19.14
N PHE A 121 7.00 2.40 18.15
CA PHE A 121 5.63 2.76 17.84
C PHE A 121 4.71 2.52 19.04
N ARG A 122 4.82 1.36 19.71
CA ARG A 122 4.07 1.08 20.94
C ARG A 122 4.34 2.12 22.03
N ARG A 123 5.60 2.46 22.25
CA ARG A 123 6.01 3.49 23.23
C ARG A 123 5.42 4.85 22.89
N ASP A 124 5.39 5.22 21.61
CA ASP A 124 4.85 6.51 21.16
C ASP A 124 3.33 6.56 21.35
N VAL A 125 2.61 5.48 21.03
CA VAL A 125 1.18 5.32 21.36
C VAL A 125 0.97 5.43 22.87
N GLU A 126 1.77 4.75 23.67
CA GLU A 126 1.65 4.76 25.12
C GLU A 126 1.89 6.15 25.71
N LYS A 127 2.90 6.87 25.20
CA LYS A 127 3.18 8.26 25.55
C LYS A 127 1.98 9.14 25.24
N MET A 128 1.41 9.03 24.03
CA MET A 128 0.24 9.81 23.61
C MET A 128 -0.98 9.53 24.51
N LEU A 129 -1.30 8.26 24.80
CA LEU A 129 -2.39 7.90 25.70
C LEU A 129 -2.16 8.38 27.14
N ARG A 130 -0.91 8.38 27.63
CA ARG A 130 -0.54 8.94 28.94
C ARG A 130 -0.73 10.45 28.98
N GLU A 131 -0.32 11.18 27.94
CA GLU A 131 -0.52 12.63 27.83
C GLU A 131 -2.00 12.98 27.81
N TRP A 132 -2.82 12.25 27.04
CA TRP A 132 -4.27 12.43 27.03
C TRP A 132 -4.89 12.14 28.39
N SER A 133 -4.48 11.04 29.03
CA SER A 133 -4.92 10.65 30.38
C SER A 133 -4.64 11.74 31.43
N GLN A 134 -3.48 12.40 31.37
CA GLN A 134 -3.16 13.52 32.26
C GLN A 134 -4.10 14.71 32.05
N ALA A 135 -4.44 15.02 30.80
CA ALA A 135 -5.34 16.14 30.49
C ALA A 135 -6.79 15.86 30.94
N THR A 136 -7.23 14.60 30.98
CA THR A 136 -8.56 14.19 31.48
C THR A 136 -8.77 14.32 32.99
N GLN A 137 -7.86 15.01 33.70
CA GLN A 137 -8.10 15.45 35.08
C GLN A 137 -9.12 16.58 35.16
N GLN A 138 -9.29 17.35 34.08
CA GLN A 138 -10.33 18.36 33.95
C GLN A 138 -11.53 17.78 33.20
N ASP A 139 -12.73 18.28 33.51
CA ASP A 139 -13.94 17.90 32.77
C ASP A 139 -13.84 18.33 31.28
N TYR A 140 -14.35 17.49 30.38
CA TYR A 140 -14.29 17.70 28.95
C TYR A 140 -14.88 19.04 28.52
N LEU A 141 -16.05 19.42 29.04
CA LEU A 141 -16.70 20.67 28.63
C LEU A 141 -15.90 21.89 29.10
N ALA A 142 -15.22 21.78 30.25
CA ALA A 142 -14.30 22.81 30.72
C ALA A 142 -13.06 22.94 29.81
N ILE A 143 -12.49 21.82 29.35
CA ILE A 143 -11.38 21.84 28.38
C ILE A 143 -11.80 22.51 27.08
N VAL A 144 -12.95 22.13 26.51
CA VAL A 144 -13.47 22.72 25.28
C VAL A 144 -13.71 24.23 25.43
N ALA A 145 -14.33 24.65 26.55
CA ALA A 145 -14.55 26.07 26.83
C ALA A 145 -13.22 26.85 26.94
N LYS A 146 -12.21 26.26 27.58
CA LYS A 146 -10.88 26.85 27.75
C LYS A 146 -10.14 26.99 26.41
N VAL A 147 -10.17 25.98 25.54
CA VAL A 147 -9.59 26.05 24.20
C VAL A 147 -10.26 27.16 23.39
N ARG A 148 -11.60 27.21 23.37
CA ARG A 148 -12.35 28.28 22.67
C ARG A 148 -12.02 29.68 23.20
N ALA A 149 -11.80 29.83 24.51
CA ALA A 149 -11.40 31.11 25.09
C ALA A 149 -9.98 31.52 24.65
N MET A 150 -9.02 30.58 24.66
CA MET A 150 -7.65 30.82 24.20
C MET A 150 -7.58 31.15 22.71
N GLU A 151 -8.37 30.49 21.86
CA GLU A 151 -8.45 30.80 20.43
C GLU A 151 -9.01 32.21 20.18
N LYS A 152 -9.99 32.65 20.98
CA LYS A 152 -10.51 34.03 20.92
C LYS A 152 -9.44 35.03 21.32
N GLU A 153 -8.69 34.77 22.38
CA GLU A 153 -7.57 35.61 22.82
C GLU A 153 -6.47 35.69 21.75
N ALA A 154 -6.08 34.55 21.15
CA ALA A 154 -5.09 34.52 20.07
C ALA A 154 -5.52 35.35 18.86
N LYS A 155 -6.80 35.25 18.46
CA LYS A 155 -7.37 36.09 17.38
C LYS A 155 -7.41 37.57 17.76
N GLN A 156 -7.66 37.90 19.03
CA GLN A 156 -7.64 39.29 19.50
C GLN A 156 -6.22 39.87 19.48
N LEU A 157 -5.23 39.13 19.97
CA LEU A 157 -3.81 39.52 19.94
C LEU A 157 -3.31 39.77 18.51
N GLU A 158 -3.74 38.93 17.55
CA GLU A 158 -3.38 39.10 16.13
C GLU A 158 -4.02 40.35 15.49
N ARG A 159 -5.21 40.75 15.96
CA ARG A 159 -5.90 41.97 15.51
C ARG A 159 -5.30 43.23 16.10
N GLU A 160 -5.05 43.24 17.41
CA GLU A 160 -4.60 44.42 18.15
C GLU A 160 -3.07 44.64 18.04
N LYS A 161 -2.31 43.57 17.81
CA LYS A 161 -0.83 43.56 17.72
C LYS A 161 -0.12 44.40 18.81
N PRO A 162 -0.48 44.27 20.11
CA PRO A 162 0.17 45.01 21.18
C PRO A 162 1.66 44.66 21.30
N ARG A 163 2.47 45.46 22.01
CA ARG A 163 3.90 45.17 22.18
C ARG A 163 4.11 43.76 22.78
N GLY A 164 4.96 42.94 22.16
CA GLY A 164 5.21 41.54 22.56
C GLY A 164 4.12 40.54 22.17
N TRP A 165 3.19 40.90 21.28
CA TRP A 165 2.08 40.02 20.88
C TRP A 165 2.52 38.70 20.24
N GLN A 166 3.66 38.66 19.54
CA GLN A 166 4.18 37.44 18.91
C GLN A 166 4.55 36.38 19.95
N ASP A 167 5.40 36.71 20.92
CA ASP A 167 5.77 35.79 22.00
C ASP A 167 4.54 35.29 22.77
N ARG A 168 3.57 36.18 22.99
CA ARG A 168 2.33 35.85 23.70
C ARG A 168 1.41 34.94 22.88
N ARG A 169 1.33 35.17 21.57
CA ARG A 169 0.62 34.32 20.62
C ARG A 169 1.29 32.94 20.52
N ASP A 170 2.61 32.87 20.46
CA ASP A 170 3.35 31.62 20.37
C ASP A 170 3.19 30.79 21.65
N ALA A 171 3.25 31.44 22.81
CA ALA A 171 2.97 30.80 24.10
C ALA A 171 1.53 30.28 24.21
N LEU A 172 0.55 31.03 23.69
CA LEU A 172 -0.85 30.57 23.58
C LEU A 172 -0.98 29.42 22.59
N GLY A 173 -0.30 29.51 21.44
CA GLY A 173 -0.27 28.46 20.41
C GLY A 173 0.20 27.12 20.97
N GLY A 174 1.27 27.12 21.77
CA GLY A 174 1.75 25.91 22.46
C GLY A 174 0.74 25.33 23.45
N LYS A 175 0.04 26.18 24.21
CA LYS A 175 -1.02 25.73 25.15
C LYS A 175 -2.26 25.21 24.44
N ILE A 176 -2.70 25.90 23.38
CA ILE A 176 -3.81 25.47 22.53
C ILE A 176 -3.46 24.11 21.93
N TYR A 177 -2.29 23.97 21.31
CA TYR A 177 -1.83 22.71 20.72
C TYR A 177 -1.93 21.53 21.70
N MET A 178 -1.45 21.69 22.94
CA MET A 178 -1.52 20.65 23.97
C MET A 178 -2.96 20.27 24.35
N LEU A 179 -3.85 21.24 24.54
CA LEU A 179 -5.24 20.98 24.95
C LEU A 179 -6.11 20.52 23.78
N GLN A 180 -5.79 20.93 22.56
CA GLN A 180 -6.54 20.60 21.36
C GLN A 180 -6.49 19.10 21.05
N GLN A 181 -5.40 18.42 21.43
CA GLN A 181 -5.26 16.96 21.34
C GLN A 181 -6.36 16.21 22.10
N VAL A 182 -6.91 16.79 23.18
CA VAL A 182 -7.99 16.20 23.99
C VAL A 182 -9.28 17.01 23.99
N SER A 183 -9.38 18.07 23.17
CA SER A 183 -10.64 18.79 22.99
C SER A 183 -11.59 18.05 22.05
N MET A 184 -11.11 17.01 21.37
CA MET A 184 -11.93 16.07 20.63
C MET A 184 -12.46 14.99 21.58
N VAL A 185 -13.77 14.74 21.53
CA VAL A 185 -14.43 13.80 22.46
C VAL A 185 -13.84 12.39 22.41
N TYR A 186 -13.41 11.91 21.24
CA TYR A 186 -12.82 10.57 21.08
C TYR A 186 -11.44 10.45 21.78
N SER A 187 -10.57 11.45 21.63
CA SER A 187 -9.27 11.50 22.32
C SER A 187 -9.44 11.68 23.83
N TYR A 188 -10.43 12.49 24.24
CA TYR A 188 -10.79 12.62 25.66
C TYR A 188 -11.27 11.29 26.26
N LEU A 189 -12.19 10.59 25.59
CA LEU A 189 -12.67 9.27 26.02
C LEU A 189 -11.53 8.25 26.10
N ALA A 190 -10.63 8.24 25.11
CA ALA A 190 -9.45 7.38 25.11
C ALA A 190 -8.55 7.64 26.32
N GLY A 191 -8.21 8.91 26.59
CA GLY A 191 -7.42 9.30 27.75
C GLY A 191 -8.12 8.96 29.08
N TRP A 192 -9.44 9.20 29.16
CA TRP A 192 -10.24 8.92 30.35
C TRP A 192 -10.27 7.41 30.68
N CYS A 193 -10.49 6.57 29.67
CA CYS A 193 -10.47 5.11 29.80
C CYS A 193 -9.07 4.63 30.18
N TYR A 194 -8.04 5.17 29.54
CA TYR A 194 -6.64 4.76 29.76
C TYR A 194 -6.19 5.06 31.20
N ARG A 195 -6.67 6.16 31.77
CA ARG A 195 -6.40 6.52 33.17
C ARG A 195 -6.96 5.53 34.19
N ARG A 196 -8.11 4.90 33.91
CA ARG A 196 -8.93 4.21 34.91
C ARG A 196 -8.86 2.69 34.83
N LEU A 197 -8.48 2.16 33.68
CA LEU A 197 -8.47 0.72 33.46
C LEU A 197 -7.09 0.14 33.71
N PRO A 198 -6.99 -1.07 34.28
CA PRO A 198 -5.72 -1.74 34.46
C PRO A 198 -5.10 -2.09 33.11
N ALA A 199 -3.77 -2.19 33.07
CA ALA A 199 -3.03 -2.52 31.85
C ALA A 199 -3.49 -3.84 31.19
N SER A 200 -3.99 -4.80 31.98
CA SER A 200 -4.54 -6.07 31.48
C SER A 200 -5.79 -5.88 30.61
N ALA A 201 -6.63 -4.89 30.91
CA ALA A 201 -7.84 -4.58 30.12
C ALA A 201 -7.51 -4.02 28.73
N TRP A 202 -6.30 -3.49 28.55
CA TRP A 202 -5.82 -2.95 27.26
C TRP A 202 -5.20 -4.00 26.35
N LYS A 203 -5.14 -5.27 26.77
CA LYS A 203 -4.56 -6.34 25.95
C LYS A 203 -5.19 -6.43 24.54
N PRO A 204 -6.52 -6.42 24.35
CA PRO A 204 -7.12 -6.48 23.01
C PRO A 204 -6.66 -5.31 22.12
N PHE A 205 -6.64 -4.09 22.67
CA PHE A 205 -6.16 -2.90 21.97
C PHE A 205 -4.70 -3.08 21.50
N TRP A 206 -3.82 -3.55 22.38
CA TRP A 206 -2.42 -3.79 22.01
C TRP A 206 -2.27 -4.92 20.99
N ASP A 207 -3.16 -5.91 21.02
CA ASP A 207 -3.20 -7.01 20.04
C ASP A 207 -3.83 -6.58 18.69
N GLY A 208 -4.28 -5.32 18.56
CA GLY A 208 -4.82 -4.73 17.33
C GLY A 208 -6.33 -4.92 17.17
N GLU A 209 -7.00 -5.46 18.19
CA GLU A 209 -8.45 -5.60 18.25
C GLU A 209 -9.12 -4.28 18.68
N VAL A 210 -10.39 -4.13 18.34
CA VAL A 210 -11.17 -2.99 18.82
C VAL A 210 -11.55 -3.22 20.28
N LEU A 211 -11.10 -2.32 21.17
CA LEU A 211 -11.52 -2.32 22.56
C LEU A 211 -12.77 -1.45 22.70
N TRP A 212 -13.89 -2.09 23.04
CA TRP A 212 -15.20 -1.44 23.13
C TRP A 212 -15.53 -0.97 24.54
N PHE A 213 -16.24 0.15 24.60
CA PHE A 213 -16.76 0.78 25.80
C PHE A 213 -18.21 1.21 25.58
N SER A 214 -19.05 1.17 26.61
CA SER A 214 -20.47 1.45 26.49
C SER A 214 -21.08 2.03 27.76
N THR A 215 -22.03 2.97 27.63
CA THR A 215 -22.82 3.48 28.77
C THR A 215 -23.95 2.52 29.17
N ALA A 216 -24.41 1.66 28.24
CA ALA A 216 -25.26 0.52 28.58
C ALA A 216 -24.41 -0.73 28.79
N GLY A 217 -24.70 -1.55 29.80
CA GLY A 217 -23.93 -2.75 30.14
C GLY A 217 -23.99 -3.84 29.06
N ASN A 218 -23.20 -3.69 28.00
CA ASN A 218 -23.06 -4.65 26.91
C ASN A 218 -22.02 -5.72 27.27
N PRO A 219 -22.29 -7.01 27.02
CA PRO A 219 -21.40 -8.10 27.45
C PRO A 219 -19.99 -8.05 26.82
N ASN A 220 -19.84 -7.42 25.65
CA ASN A 220 -18.58 -7.29 24.94
C ASN A 220 -17.95 -5.89 25.03
N ALA A 221 -18.41 -5.05 25.96
CA ALA A 221 -17.89 -3.70 26.14
C ALA A 221 -17.58 -3.41 27.62
N LEU A 222 -16.50 -2.67 27.84
CA LEU A 222 -16.16 -2.13 29.15
C LEU A 222 -17.07 -0.94 29.50
N PRO A 223 -17.28 -0.63 30.79
CA PRO A 223 -18.20 0.43 31.18
C PRO A 223 -17.66 1.84 30.85
N LEU A 224 -18.53 2.70 30.31
CA LEU A 224 -18.36 4.15 30.27
C LEU A 224 -19.14 4.82 31.42
N PRO A 225 -18.69 5.98 31.92
CA PRO A 225 -19.43 6.72 32.93
C PRO A 225 -20.67 7.38 32.31
N ALA A 226 -21.69 7.64 33.12
CA ALA A 226 -22.87 8.38 32.69
C ALA A 226 -22.54 9.78 32.15
N ASP A 227 -21.46 10.41 32.65
CA ASP A 227 -20.94 11.69 32.13
C ASP A 227 -20.56 11.63 30.65
N ALA A 228 -20.31 10.45 30.08
CA ALA A 228 -20.04 10.32 28.65
C ALA A 228 -21.21 10.83 27.79
N LEU A 229 -22.46 10.71 28.27
CA LEU A 229 -23.64 11.29 27.61
C LEU A 229 -23.55 12.82 27.56
N ARG A 230 -23.11 13.43 28.67
CA ARG A 230 -22.89 14.89 28.72
C ARG A 230 -21.73 15.32 27.84
N TRP A 231 -20.67 14.53 27.72
CA TRP A 231 -19.52 14.89 26.88
C TRP A 231 -19.85 14.85 25.39
N VAL A 232 -20.66 13.89 24.94
CA VAL A 232 -21.10 13.83 23.54
C VAL A 232 -22.20 14.85 23.21
N SER A 233 -22.82 15.51 24.20
CA SER A 233 -23.93 16.46 23.99
C SER A 233 -23.60 17.62 23.06
N LEU A 234 -22.32 18.03 22.95
CA LEU A 234 -21.89 19.04 21.97
C LEU A 234 -22.12 18.61 20.52
N ARG A 235 -22.29 17.31 20.29
CA ARG A 235 -22.50 16.68 19.00
C ARG A 235 -23.89 16.07 18.87
N SER A 236 -24.32 15.32 19.89
CA SER A 236 -25.62 14.65 19.94
C SER A 236 -26.30 15.04 21.27
N PRO A 237 -27.04 16.17 21.30
CA PRO A 237 -27.59 16.74 22.54
C PRO A 237 -28.49 15.77 23.32
N ASP A 238 -29.24 14.95 22.61
CA ASP A 238 -30.26 14.04 23.16
C ASP A 238 -29.78 12.58 23.21
N ALA A 239 -28.46 12.35 23.23
CA ALA A 239 -27.91 11.00 23.29
C ALA A 239 -28.30 10.30 24.60
N GLU A 240 -28.96 9.15 24.49
CA GLU A 240 -29.32 8.27 25.60
C GLU A 240 -28.31 7.12 25.77
N PHE A 241 -27.53 6.87 24.73
CA PHE A 241 -26.54 5.81 24.68
C PHE A 241 -25.27 6.27 23.97
N VAL A 242 -24.11 5.89 24.52
CA VAL A 242 -22.80 6.07 23.90
C VAL A 242 -22.07 4.75 23.88
N GLN A 243 -21.55 4.39 22.71
CA GLN A 243 -20.59 3.32 22.52
C GLN A 243 -19.34 3.88 21.86
N PHE A 244 -18.20 3.57 22.46
CA PHE A 244 -16.90 4.04 22.02
C PHE A 244 -16.00 2.83 21.76
N GLY A 245 -15.32 2.81 20.63
CA GLY A 245 -14.33 1.80 20.28
C GLY A 245 -12.99 2.46 19.99
N ILE A 246 -11.91 1.83 20.40
CA ILE A 246 -10.55 2.25 20.05
C ILE A 246 -9.76 1.06 19.53
N GLN A 247 -9.03 1.26 18.43
CA GLN A 247 -8.21 0.25 17.81
C GLN A 247 -6.82 0.81 17.47
N LEU A 248 -5.79 0.01 17.70
CA LEU A 248 -4.45 0.30 17.22
C LEU A 248 -4.26 -0.27 15.81
N ASP A 249 -4.33 0.58 14.79
CA ASP A 249 -3.98 0.17 13.43
C ASP A 249 -2.47 0.32 13.23
N ARG A 250 -1.76 -0.78 13.48
CA ARG A 250 -0.31 -0.88 13.25
C ARG A 250 0.08 -0.72 11.78
N ARG A 251 -0.82 -1.05 10.84
CA ARG A 251 -0.56 -1.00 9.39
C ARG A 251 -0.51 0.45 8.93
N ARG A 252 -1.49 1.24 9.36
CA ARG A 252 -1.60 2.69 9.05
C ARG A 252 -0.83 3.58 10.02
N LYS A 253 -0.26 3.01 11.09
CA LYS A 253 0.41 3.73 12.18
C LYS A 253 -0.49 4.79 12.82
N CYS A 254 -1.76 4.45 13.02
CA CYS A 254 -2.77 5.35 13.59
C CYS A 254 -3.59 4.66 14.69
N LEU A 255 -4.32 5.48 15.45
CA LEU A 255 -5.44 5.03 16.27
C LEU A 255 -6.74 5.26 15.50
N VAL A 256 -7.57 4.23 15.43
CA VAL A 256 -8.91 4.32 14.85
C VAL A 256 -9.92 4.34 15.98
N PHE A 257 -10.80 5.33 15.96
CA PHE A 257 -11.85 5.51 16.96
C PHE A 257 -13.21 5.33 16.32
N TYR A 258 -14.07 4.57 16.99
CA TYR A 258 -15.46 4.39 16.63
C TYR A 258 -16.29 5.10 17.70
N LEU A 259 -17.14 6.03 17.31
CA LEU A 259 -18.07 6.68 18.23
C LEU A 259 -19.48 6.50 17.70
N ARG A 260 -20.31 5.88 18.53
CA ARG A 260 -21.72 5.71 18.26
C ARG A 260 -22.55 6.35 19.35
N THR A 261 -23.54 7.12 18.93
CA THR A 261 -24.56 7.67 19.80
C THR A 261 -25.92 7.14 19.36
N ARG A 262 -26.86 7.01 20.28
CA ARG A 262 -28.26 6.71 19.97
C ARG A 262 -29.15 7.65 20.76
N ASP A 263 -30.12 8.23 20.07
CA ASP A 263 -31.21 9.04 20.61
C ASP A 263 -32.57 8.43 20.20
N ILE A 264 -33.65 9.14 20.48
CA ILE A 264 -35.03 8.74 20.17
C ILE A 264 -35.29 8.66 18.66
N LEU A 265 -34.54 9.42 17.85
CA LEU A 265 -34.71 9.51 16.39
C LEU A 265 -33.86 8.49 15.63
N GLY A 266 -32.81 7.94 16.24
CA GLY A 266 -31.98 6.90 15.65
C GLY A 266 -30.59 6.79 16.27
N GLY A 267 -29.71 6.05 15.59
CA GLY A 267 -28.29 5.95 15.98
C GLY A 267 -27.40 6.65 14.96
N GLU A 268 -26.40 7.39 15.42
CA GLU A 268 -25.32 7.91 14.59
C GLU A 268 -24.04 7.13 14.85
N CYS A 269 -23.21 6.94 13.82
CA CYS A 269 -21.89 6.31 13.94
C CYS A 269 -20.85 7.19 13.25
N SER A 270 -19.65 7.25 13.80
CA SER A 270 -18.53 7.96 13.19
C SER A 270 -17.22 7.28 13.47
N VAL A 271 -16.33 7.37 12.49
CA VAL A 271 -14.99 6.83 12.56
C VAL A 271 -14.01 7.99 12.47
N PHE A 272 -13.03 8.01 13.36
CA PHE A 272 -11.96 9.02 13.39
C PHE A 272 -10.61 8.32 13.33
N GLU A 273 -9.62 8.96 12.72
CA GLU A 273 -8.23 8.51 12.74
C GLU A 273 -7.35 9.56 13.39
N GLU A 274 -6.43 9.10 14.23
CA GLU A 274 -5.35 9.93 14.77
C GLU A 274 -4.01 9.29 14.41
N LEU A 275 -3.23 9.96 13.56
CA LEU A 275 -1.89 9.51 13.19
C LEU A 275 -0.97 9.58 14.40
N VAL A 276 -0.29 8.48 14.71
CA VAL A 276 0.70 8.49 15.77
C VAL A 276 2.01 9.01 15.18
N ARG A 277 2.33 10.26 15.50
CA ARG A 277 3.61 10.86 15.10
C ARG A 277 4.75 10.11 15.79
N SER A 278 5.58 9.46 14.99
CA SER A 278 6.76 8.75 15.49
C SER A 278 8.03 9.37 14.92
N ASP A 279 8.63 10.25 15.71
CA ASP A 279 10.00 10.73 15.46
C ASP A 279 11.02 9.58 15.56
N ALA A 280 10.61 8.44 16.12
CA ALA A 280 11.45 7.26 16.27
C ALA A 280 11.94 6.73 14.90
N SER A 281 11.18 6.89 13.82
CA SER A 281 11.62 6.43 12.49
C SER A 281 13.00 6.99 12.07
N LEU A 282 13.33 8.22 12.47
CA LEU A 282 14.63 8.86 12.23
C LEU A 282 15.79 8.26 13.05
N TYR A 283 15.48 7.45 14.05
CA TYR A 283 16.46 6.79 14.91
C TYR A 283 16.51 5.28 14.68
N ALA A 284 15.83 4.77 13.65
CA ALA A 284 15.86 3.36 13.30
C ALA A 284 17.32 2.93 12.99
N PRO A 285 17.81 1.80 13.54
CA PRO A 285 19.21 1.39 13.37
C PRO A 285 19.67 1.30 11.91
N LEU A 286 18.84 0.74 11.02
CA LEU A 286 19.16 0.71 9.59
C LEU A 286 19.14 2.10 8.94
N HIS A 287 18.24 2.99 9.35
CA HIS A 287 18.21 4.35 8.83
C HIS A 287 19.52 5.09 9.15
N LEU A 288 20.00 4.99 10.40
CA LEU A 288 21.26 5.60 10.81
C LEU A 288 22.46 5.01 10.04
N ARG A 289 22.51 3.68 9.86
CA ARG A 289 23.55 3.01 9.07
C ARG A 289 23.59 3.53 7.65
N TRP A 290 22.45 3.56 6.97
CA TRP A 290 22.39 3.93 5.55
C TRP A 290 22.56 5.43 5.33
N SER A 291 22.12 6.27 6.27
CA SER A 291 22.40 7.70 6.25
C SER A 291 23.90 7.99 6.35
N GLN A 292 24.64 7.24 7.18
CA GLN A 292 26.11 7.33 7.25
C GLN A 292 26.81 6.80 5.99
N TRP A 293 26.16 5.90 5.25
CA TRP A 293 26.70 5.34 4.02
C TRP A 293 26.54 6.29 2.81
N CYS A 294 25.58 7.21 2.85
CA CYS A 294 25.29 8.16 1.78
C CYS A 294 26.46 9.11 1.53
N THR A 295 26.58 9.56 0.28
CA THR A 295 27.43 10.72 -0.03
C THR A 295 26.75 11.97 0.55
N PRO A 296 27.45 12.81 1.35
CA PRO A 296 26.87 14.03 1.89
C PRO A 296 26.35 14.96 0.79
N GLU A 297 25.22 15.63 1.05
CA GLU A 297 24.57 16.51 0.08
C GLU A 297 25.54 17.58 -0.45
N GLU A 298 26.34 18.20 0.42
CA GLU A 298 27.30 19.23 0.02
C GLU A 298 28.39 18.69 -0.92
N THR A 299 28.69 17.38 -0.83
CA THR A 299 29.65 16.72 -1.71
C THR A 299 29.04 16.44 -3.08
N LEU A 300 27.76 16.04 -3.12
CA LEU A 300 27.02 15.86 -4.37
C LEU A 300 26.88 17.18 -5.13
N GLU A 301 26.52 18.26 -4.42
CA GLU A 301 26.36 19.59 -5.01
C GLU A 301 27.64 20.14 -5.65
N ARG A 302 28.79 19.79 -5.08
CA ARG A 302 30.12 20.22 -5.57
C ARG A 302 30.68 19.31 -6.66
N SER A 303 30.00 18.21 -7.01
CA SER A 303 30.50 17.25 -7.99
C SER A 303 30.57 17.85 -9.40
N PRO A 304 31.77 17.96 -10.01
CA PRO A 304 31.90 18.51 -11.36
C PRO A 304 31.14 17.70 -12.42
N GLN A 305 30.99 16.38 -12.20
CA GLN A 305 30.23 15.52 -13.11
C GLN A 305 28.74 15.85 -13.09
N LEU A 306 28.18 16.17 -11.90
CA LEU A 306 26.75 16.49 -11.75
C LEU A 306 26.41 17.92 -12.16
N GLN A 307 27.39 18.83 -12.14
CA GLN A 307 27.21 20.19 -12.63
C GLN A 307 27.27 20.32 -14.16
N LYS A 308 27.60 19.24 -14.89
CA LYS A 308 27.61 19.27 -16.36
C LYS A 308 26.22 19.58 -16.89
N ARG A 309 26.17 20.51 -17.85
CA ARG A 309 24.93 20.79 -18.57
C ARG A 309 24.51 19.59 -19.41
N ILE A 310 23.24 19.25 -19.30
CA ILE A 310 22.58 18.23 -20.09
C ILE A 310 21.65 18.90 -21.10
N ARG A 311 21.48 18.25 -22.25
CA ARG A 311 20.48 18.64 -23.25
C ARG A 311 19.39 17.58 -23.21
N PRO A 312 18.28 17.81 -22.49
CA PRO A 312 17.20 16.84 -22.44
C PRO A 312 16.68 16.59 -23.84
N SER A 313 16.67 15.35 -24.31
CA SER A 313 15.90 15.01 -25.50
C SER A 313 14.42 15.18 -25.15
N ARG A 314 13.77 16.20 -25.74
CA ARG A 314 12.32 16.37 -25.66
C ARG A 314 11.65 15.14 -26.27
N THR A 315 11.11 14.20 -25.46
CA THR A 315 9.90 13.46 -25.85
C THR A 315 9.25 12.57 -24.77
N ILE A 316 7.91 12.55 -24.89
CA ILE A 316 6.87 11.56 -24.53
C ILE A 316 6.51 11.39 -23.04
N SER A 317 5.29 11.85 -22.76
CA SER A 317 4.44 11.56 -21.61
C SER A 317 4.25 10.04 -21.44
N THR A 318 5.02 9.41 -20.55
CA THR A 318 4.57 8.15 -19.93
C THR A 318 3.45 8.48 -18.95
N ARG A 319 2.35 7.70 -18.96
CA ARG A 319 1.32 7.85 -17.95
C ARG A 319 1.98 7.61 -16.58
N PRO A 320 1.78 8.48 -15.58
CA PRO A 320 2.49 8.40 -14.30
C PRO A 320 2.35 7.06 -13.57
N SER A 321 1.26 6.33 -13.80
CA SER A 321 0.93 5.10 -13.08
C SER A 321 1.79 3.89 -13.46
N THR A 322 2.59 3.96 -14.51
CA THR A 322 3.38 2.79 -14.98
C THR A 322 4.89 2.96 -14.85
N ALA A 323 5.37 4.16 -14.53
CA ALA A 323 6.80 4.41 -14.42
C ALA A 323 7.32 4.10 -13.01
N THR A 324 8.54 3.58 -12.91
CA THR A 324 9.23 3.25 -11.66
C THR A 324 10.51 4.07 -11.48
N MET A 325 11.20 3.86 -10.35
CA MET A 325 12.53 4.43 -10.15
C MET A 325 13.52 3.93 -11.20
N ALA A 326 13.34 2.71 -11.73
CA ALA A 326 14.22 2.17 -12.77
C ALA A 326 14.18 3.00 -14.06
N ASP A 327 13.01 3.46 -14.49
CA ASP A 327 12.86 4.32 -15.68
C ASP A 327 13.62 5.64 -15.51
N ARG A 328 13.57 6.23 -14.31
CA ARG A 328 14.30 7.45 -13.98
C ARG A 328 15.81 7.21 -13.95
N LEU A 329 16.24 6.13 -13.30
CA LEU A 329 17.65 5.73 -13.23
C LEU A 329 18.23 5.39 -14.61
N GLN A 330 17.41 4.86 -15.53
CA GLN A 330 17.82 4.61 -16.91
C GLN A 330 18.18 5.92 -17.61
N ARG A 331 17.31 6.93 -17.51
CA ARG A 331 17.58 8.26 -18.06
C ARG A 331 18.81 8.86 -17.41
N TRP A 332 18.91 8.74 -16.10
CA TRP A 332 20.08 9.21 -15.37
C TRP A 332 21.38 8.61 -15.91
N ALA A 333 21.45 7.29 -16.07
CA ALA A 333 22.60 6.61 -16.66
C ALA A 333 22.89 7.10 -18.08
N GLN A 334 21.86 7.30 -18.91
CA GLN A 334 22.00 7.78 -20.29
C GLN A 334 22.59 9.19 -20.37
N TYR A 335 22.14 10.12 -19.53
CA TYR A 335 22.58 11.53 -19.59
C TYR A 335 23.87 11.79 -18.81
N SER A 336 24.11 11.07 -17.70
CA SER A 336 25.31 11.23 -16.89
C SER A 336 26.50 10.42 -17.40
N GLY A 337 26.24 9.30 -18.09
CA GLY A 337 27.26 8.31 -18.41
C GLY A 337 27.75 7.51 -17.19
N LEU A 338 27.15 7.72 -16.01
CA LEU A 338 27.45 6.97 -14.80
C LEU A 338 26.88 5.55 -14.89
N ASN A 339 27.60 4.62 -14.27
CA ASN A 339 27.10 3.28 -14.02
C ASN A 339 26.13 3.33 -12.84
N VAL A 340 24.98 2.71 -12.97
CA VAL A 340 23.93 2.76 -11.95
C VAL A 340 23.66 1.36 -11.42
N ILE A 341 23.63 1.21 -10.11
CA ILE A 341 23.09 0.03 -9.42
C ILE A 341 22.13 0.51 -8.34
N ALA A 342 20.93 -0.05 -8.33
CA ALA A 342 19.92 0.26 -7.32
C ALA A 342 19.14 -0.97 -6.87
N ASP A 343 18.53 -0.91 -5.68
CA ASP A 343 17.37 -1.77 -5.38
C ASP A 343 16.15 -1.35 -6.21
N SER A 344 15.13 -2.20 -6.26
CA SER A 344 13.96 -1.96 -7.10
C SER A 344 12.65 -2.35 -6.41
N PHE A 345 11.67 -1.46 -6.53
CA PHE A 345 10.30 -1.64 -6.04
C PHE A 345 9.32 -1.04 -7.05
N ARG A 346 8.10 -1.60 -7.13
CA ARG A 346 7.00 -1.13 -8.00
C ARG A 346 6.34 0.13 -7.41
N LEU A 347 7.13 1.18 -7.16
CA LEU A 347 6.65 2.47 -6.69
C LEU A 347 6.38 3.39 -7.89
N PRO A 348 5.16 3.91 -8.06
CA PRO A 348 4.86 4.80 -9.17
C PRO A 348 5.67 6.09 -9.06
N GLN A 349 6.27 6.49 -10.17
CA GLN A 349 7.09 7.70 -10.27
C GLN A 349 6.51 8.66 -11.30
N HIS A 350 6.44 9.94 -10.91
CA HIS A 350 6.26 11.01 -11.87
C HIS A 350 7.61 11.26 -12.54
N LEU A 351 7.73 10.97 -13.84
CA LEU A 351 8.92 11.27 -14.63
C LEU A 351 8.88 12.74 -15.07
N PHE A 352 9.09 13.62 -14.09
CA PHE A 352 9.31 15.04 -14.31
C PHE A 352 10.78 15.36 -14.04
N GLU A 353 11.41 16.02 -15.00
CA GLU A 353 12.82 16.40 -14.99
C GLU A 353 12.86 17.90 -15.29
N GLN A 354 13.33 18.68 -14.31
CA GLN A 354 13.54 20.13 -14.42
C GLN A 354 15.00 20.45 -14.15
N GLY A 355 15.54 21.42 -14.89
CA GLY A 355 16.92 21.87 -14.75
C GLY A 355 17.76 21.62 -16.00
N ASP A 356 18.84 22.37 -16.09
CA ASP A 356 19.84 22.32 -17.16
C ASP A 356 21.04 21.42 -16.78
N THR A 357 21.12 20.99 -15.52
CA THR A 357 22.21 20.16 -14.98
C THR A 357 21.66 18.90 -14.30
N LEU A 358 22.52 17.88 -14.17
CA LEU A 358 22.15 16.65 -13.46
C LEU A 358 21.85 16.95 -11.98
N ILE A 359 22.63 17.80 -11.31
CA ILE A 359 22.38 18.10 -9.89
C ILE A 359 21.00 18.73 -9.65
N GLU A 360 20.51 19.58 -10.55
CA GLU A 360 19.15 20.12 -10.49
C GLU A 360 18.12 19.01 -10.69
N TRP A 361 18.32 18.13 -11.68
CA TRP A 361 17.48 16.95 -11.86
C TRP A 361 17.44 16.04 -10.64
N LEU A 362 18.56 15.91 -9.93
CA LEU A 362 18.65 15.09 -8.72
C LEU A 362 17.90 15.75 -7.57
N ARG A 363 18.08 17.06 -7.35
CA ARG A 363 17.43 17.79 -6.26
C ARG A 363 15.90 17.76 -6.37
N ASP A 364 15.40 17.88 -7.59
CA ASP A 364 13.95 17.81 -7.88
C ASP A 364 13.45 16.36 -8.02
N SER A 365 14.33 15.37 -7.87
CA SER A 365 13.98 13.96 -7.96
C SER A 365 13.57 13.39 -6.59
N PRO A 366 12.61 12.46 -6.56
CA PRO A 366 12.35 11.61 -5.39
C PRO A 366 13.58 10.86 -4.89
N MET A 367 14.68 10.76 -5.66
CA MET A 367 15.95 10.20 -5.19
C MET A 367 16.61 11.02 -4.08
N TRP A 368 16.47 12.35 -4.06
CA TRP A 368 17.19 13.21 -3.09
C TRP A 368 16.72 13.01 -1.65
N GLY A 369 15.39 12.95 -1.45
CA GLY A 369 14.79 12.73 -0.12
C GLY A 369 14.16 11.35 0.09
N GLY A 370 14.00 10.55 -0.98
CA GLY A 370 13.31 9.26 -0.96
C GLY A 370 14.22 8.04 -0.96
N GLY A 371 15.53 8.23 -0.83
CA GLY A 371 16.48 7.12 -0.69
C GLY A 371 17.86 7.50 -0.20
N TYR A 372 18.67 6.47 -0.05
CA TYR A 372 20.07 6.54 0.31
C TYR A 372 20.89 6.54 -0.98
N LEU A 373 21.64 7.62 -1.20
CA LEU A 373 22.36 7.84 -2.45
C LEU A 373 23.85 7.93 -2.20
N ARG A 374 24.63 7.22 -3.01
CA ARG A 374 26.09 7.22 -2.93
C ARG A 374 26.71 7.33 -4.31
N MET A 375 27.62 8.28 -4.43
CA MET A 375 28.45 8.50 -5.61
C MET A 375 29.87 7.99 -5.32
N GLU A 376 30.37 7.09 -6.17
CA GLU A 376 31.74 6.57 -6.11
C GLU A 376 32.36 6.59 -7.50
N GLU A 377 33.29 7.51 -7.76
CA GLU A 377 33.98 7.64 -9.06
C GLU A 377 33.01 7.76 -10.26
N GLU A 378 32.72 6.64 -10.94
CA GLU A 378 31.82 6.53 -12.09
C GLU A 378 30.55 5.73 -11.77
N TRP A 379 30.23 5.56 -10.48
CA TRP A 379 29.07 4.82 -9.99
C TRP A 379 28.09 5.73 -9.26
N LEU A 380 26.81 5.54 -9.56
CA LEU A 380 25.70 5.95 -8.71
C LEU A 380 25.07 4.69 -8.11
N LEU A 381 25.06 4.64 -6.78
CA LEU A 381 24.41 3.60 -6.00
C LEU A 381 23.19 4.19 -5.30
N PHE A 382 22.05 3.54 -5.41
CA PHE A 382 20.80 4.01 -4.81
C PHE A 382 20.07 2.91 -4.06
N ARG A 383 19.60 3.21 -2.85
CA ARG A 383 18.74 2.33 -2.08
C ARG A 383 17.51 3.07 -1.60
N HIS A 384 16.31 2.52 -1.73
CA HIS A 384 15.10 3.23 -1.30
C HIS A 384 15.10 3.47 0.22
N LEU A 385 14.55 4.61 0.63
CA LEU A 385 14.34 4.93 2.04
C LEU A 385 13.34 3.91 2.62
N TYR A 386 13.63 3.40 3.81
CA TYR A 386 12.82 2.35 4.45
C TYR A 386 12.63 1.08 3.58
N TYR A 387 13.64 0.69 2.78
CA TYR A 387 13.55 -0.50 1.92
C TYR A 387 13.06 -1.76 2.66
N TRP A 388 13.38 -1.92 3.95
CA TRP A 388 12.96 -3.06 4.78
C TRP A 388 11.43 -3.11 4.98
N CYS A 389 10.77 -1.94 4.99
CA CYS A 389 9.32 -1.87 4.95
C CYS A 389 8.79 -2.16 3.54
N LEU A 390 9.45 -1.62 2.50
CA LEU A 390 9.04 -1.82 1.11
C LEU A 390 9.06 -3.29 0.73
N LYS A 391 10.12 -4.04 1.08
CA LYS A 391 10.24 -5.50 0.87
C LYS A 391 9.02 -6.27 1.39
N ARG A 392 8.51 -5.90 2.56
CA ARG A 392 7.35 -6.56 3.19
C ARG A 392 6.01 -6.21 2.54
N SER A 393 5.96 -5.08 1.82
CA SER A 393 4.78 -4.62 1.09
C SER A 393 4.79 -5.04 -0.38
N GLU A 394 5.92 -5.51 -0.92
CA GLU A 394 6.05 -5.80 -2.34
C GLU A 394 5.25 -7.06 -2.70
N LEU A 395 4.64 -7.04 -3.90
CA LEU A 395 4.03 -8.24 -4.48
C LEU A 395 5.13 -9.12 -5.12
N PRO A 396 4.96 -10.45 -5.16
CA PRO A 396 5.87 -11.32 -5.89
C PRO A 396 5.99 -10.88 -7.35
N GLU A 397 7.19 -10.55 -7.80
CA GLU A 397 7.42 -9.91 -9.10
C GLU A 397 7.04 -10.85 -10.24
N ARG A 398 7.32 -12.16 -10.09
CA ARG A 398 6.94 -13.17 -11.07
C ARG A 398 5.44 -13.20 -11.31
N LEU A 399 4.66 -13.18 -10.22
CA LEU A 399 3.21 -13.15 -10.26
C LEU A 399 2.73 -11.86 -10.94
N VAL A 400 3.29 -10.70 -10.58
CA VAL A 400 2.93 -9.42 -11.19
C VAL A 400 3.20 -9.45 -12.70
N ARG A 401 4.38 -9.89 -13.14
CA ARG A 401 4.73 -9.98 -14.57
C ARG A 401 3.84 -10.97 -15.32
N GLU A 402 3.48 -12.09 -14.70
CA GLU A 402 2.50 -13.02 -15.27
C GLU A 402 1.14 -12.35 -15.48
N MET A 403 0.66 -11.60 -14.48
CA MET A 403 -0.61 -10.87 -14.56
C MET A 403 -0.54 -9.73 -15.58
N GLU A 404 0.57 -9.02 -15.69
CA GLU A 404 0.78 -8.01 -16.74
C GLU A 404 0.73 -8.62 -18.14
N ARG A 405 1.36 -9.79 -18.34
CA ARG A 405 1.29 -10.53 -19.61
C ARG A 405 -0.14 -10.99 -19.91
N LYS A 406 -0.82 -11.58 -18.92
CA LYS A 406 -2.19 -12.07 -19.04
C LYS A 406 -3.17 -10.94 -19.36
N ALA A 407 -3.05 -9.82 -18.65
CA ALA A 407 -3.86 -8.62 -18.88
C ALA A 407 -3.73 -8.08 -20.31
N GLN A 408 -2.54 -8.13 -20.90
CA GLN A 408 -2.32 -7.70 -22.29
C GLN A 408 -2.98 -8.63 -23.31
N GLN A 409 -2.94 -9.94 -23.04
CA GLN A 409 -3.40 -10.99 -23.95
C GLN A 409 -4.91 -11.20 -23.88
N GLU A 410 -5.47 -11.44 -22.70
CA GLU A 410 -6.87 -11.88 -22.49
C GLU A 410 -7.64 -11.05 -21.45
N GLY A 411 -6.96 -10.18 -20.69
CA GLY A 411 -7.54 -9.49 -19.54
C GLY A 411 -7.37 -10.30 -18.25
N LEU A 412 -7.79 -9.72 -17.13
CA LEU A 412 -7.69 -10.39 -15.81
C LEU A 412 -9.08 -10.79 -15.32
N SER A 413 -9.19 -12.01 -14.83
CA SER A 413 -10.40 -12.57 -14.22
C SER A 413 -10.52 -12.22 -12.73
N LEU A 414 -11.67 -12.55 -12.13
CA LEU A 414 -11.85 -12.44 -10.68
C LEU A 414 -10.82 -13.27 -9.90
N GLU A 415 -10.51 -14.48 -10.38
CA GLU A 415 -9.53 -15.35 -9.73
C GLU A 415 -8.12 -14.78 -9.81
N ASP A 416 -7.79 -14.03 -10.86
CA ASP A 416 -6.48 -13.37 -10.99
C ASP A 416 -6.31 -12.27 -9.94
N TYR A 417 -7.33 -11.42 -9.77
CA TYR A 417 -7.33 -10.40 -8.72
C TYR A 417 -7.36 -11.02 -7.33
N ALA A 418 -8.12 -12.09 -7.12
CA ALA A 418 -8.13 -12.81 -5.85
C ALA A 418 -6.77 -13.44 -5.54
N THR A 419 -6.10 -14.02 -6.55
CA THR A 419 -4.74 -14.56 -6.42
C THR A 419 -3.78 -13.46 -6.00
N LEU A 420 -3.75 -12.32 -6.70
CA LEU A 420 -2.92 -11.17 -6.31
C LEU A 420 -3.23 -10.68 -4.90
N ALA A 421 -4.51 -10.57 -4.55
CA ALA A 421 -4.93 -10.13 -3.23
C ALA A 421 -4.46 -11.09 -2.13
N SER A 422 -4.41 -12.40 -2.38
CA SER A 422 -3.95 -13.40 -1.41
C SER A 422 -2.49 -13.22 -0.99
N TYR A 423 -1.65 -12.67 -1.88
CA TYR A 423 -0.25 -12.34 -1.60
C TYR A 423 -0.05 -10.98 -0.95
N LEU A 424 -1.09 -10.13 -0.87
CA LEU A 424 -0.98 -8.85 -0.19
C LEU A 424 -0.87 -9.06 1.32
N THR A 425 0.30 -8.72 1.85
CA THR A 425 0.52 -8.55 3.28
C THR A 425 -0.31 -7.39 3.83
N PRO A 426 -0.53 -7.33 5.15
CA PRO A 426 -1.02 -6.13 5.83
C PRO A 426 -0.36 -4.83 5.35
N GLU A 427 0.95 -4.82 5.21
CA GLU A 427 1.75 -3.69 4.72
C GLU A 427 1.49 -3.40 3.24
N GLY A 428 1.29 -4.43 2.41
CA GLY A 428 0.93 -4.27 1.00
C GLY A 428 -0.45 -3.64 0.80
N ILE A 429 -1.44 -4.01 1.61
CA ILE A 429 -2.76 -3.34 1.59
C ILE A 429 -2.64 -1.88 1.99
N ALA A 430 -1.88 -1.58 3.05
CA ALA A 430 -1.66 -0.19 3.48
C ALA A 430 -0.96 0.63 2.38
N ARG A 431 0.00 0.04 1.66
CA ARG A 431 0.68 0.68 0.53
C ARG A 431 -0.29 1.05 -0.61
N TRP A 432 -1.24 0.19 -0.96
CA TRP A 432 -2.26 0.51 -1.98
C TRP A 432 -3.05 1.78 -1.66
N LEU A 433 -3.32 2.03 -0.38
CA LEU A 433 -4.09 3.19 0.07
C LEU A 433 -3.28 4.50 0.00
N VAL A 434 -1.96 4.43 0.18
CA VAL A 434 -1.10 5.62 0.34
C VAL A 434 -0.24 5.92 -0.89
N HIS A 435 0.37 4.89 -1.50
CA HIS A 435 1.41 5.06 -2.52
C HIS A 435 1.12 4.35 -3.85
N ASP A 436 0.11 3.47 -3.90
CA ASP A 436 -0.26 2.71 -5.12
C ASP A 436 0.88 1.76 -5.59
N TYR A 437 0.68 1.03 -6.69
CA TYR A 437 1.71 0.18 -7.32
C TYR A 437 1.85 0.50 -8.81
N ALA A 438 3.08 0.47 -9.30
CA ALA A 438 3.38 0.64 -10.72
C ALA A 438 3.12 -0.67 -11.51
N VAL A 439 1.85 -0.95 -11.82
CA VAL A 439 1.43 -2.14 -12.59
C VAL A 439 0.84 -1.76 -13.94
N ARG A 440 0.96 -2.66 -14.92
CA ARG A 440 0.49 -2.46 -16.31
C ARG A 440 -0.88 -3.06 -16.61
N PHE A 441 -1.72 -3.24 -15.59
CA PHE A 441 -3.10 -3.70 -15.70
C PHE A 441 -4.03 -2.82 -14.85
N ASP A 442 -5.34 -2.93 -15.03
CA ASP A 442 -6.32 -2.18 -14.22
C ASP A 442 -6.34 -2.71 -12.79
N HIS A 443 -5.79 -1.94 -11.85
CA HIS A 443 -5.73 -2.33 -10.44
C HIS A 443 -6.92 -1.82 -9.62
N THR A 444 -7.91 -1.18 -10.24
CA THR A 444 -9.10 -0.65 -9.54
C THR A 444 -9.77 -1.72 -8.65
N PRO A 445 -9.97 -2.98 -9.12
CA PRO A 445 -10.54 -4.03 -8.29
C PRO A 445 -9.74 -4.35 -7.02
N LEU A 446 -8.40 -4.35 -7.11
CA LEU A 446 -7.54 -4.57 -5.94
C LEU A 446 -7.63 -3.38 -4.97
N LYS A 447 -7.59 -2.16 -5.50
CA LYS A 447 -7.60 -0.95 -4.68
C LYS A 447 -8.91 -0.80 -3.89
N SER A 448 -10.05 -1.09 -4.51
CA SER A 448 -11.37 -0.92 -3.88
C SER A 448 -11.82 -2.10 -3.03
N ALA A 449 -11.27 -3.30 -3.27
CA ALA A 449 -11.82 -4.54 -2.71
C ALA A 449 -10.76 -5.57 -2.27
N ALA A 450 -9.49 -5.20 -2.08
CA ALA A 450 -8.45 -6.13 -1.60
C ALA A 450 -8.87 -6.98 -0.38
N PRO A 451 -9.50 -6.43 0.69
CA PRO A 451 -9.96 -7.25 1.82
C PRO A 451 -10.98 -8.33 1.41
N ALA A 452 -11.94 -7.98 0.55
CA ALA A 452 -12.97 -8.90 0.08
C ALA A 452 -12.42 -9.94 -0.91
N LEU A 453 -11.49 -9.54 -1.78
CA LEU A 453 -10.78 -10.43 -2.70
C LEU A 453 -9.89 -11.44 -1.95
N ARG A 454 -9.28 -11.03 -0.82
CA ARG A 454 -8.57 -11.95 0.07
C ARG A 454 -9.50 -12.98 0.69
N PHE A 455 -10.67 -12.55 1.14
CA PHE A 455 -11.70 -13.47 1.62
C PHE A 455 -12.09 -14.45 0.50
N TRP A 456 -12.40 -13.97 -0.70
CA TRP A 456 -12.72 -14.80 -1.86
C TRP A 456 -11.63 -15.82 -2.17
N ALA A 457 -10.35 -15.40 -2.17
CA ALA A 457 -9.21 -16.29 -2.39
C ALA A 457 -9.08 -17.41 -1.35
N SER A 458 -9.58 -17.18 -0.13
CA SER A 458 -9.56 -18.17 0.96
C SER A 458 -10.68 -19.20 0.89
N LEU A 459 -11.67 -19.02 0.01
CA LEU A 459 -12.77 -19.96 -0.17
C LEU A 459 -12.31 -21.19 -0.96
N THR A 460 -12.85 -22.35 -0.59
CA THR A 460 -12.70 -23.59 -1.38
C THR A 460 -13.45 -23.50 -2.71
N ASP A 461 -13.06 -24.32 -3.69
CA ASP A 461 -13.75 -24.35 -5.00
C ASP A 461 -15.25 -24.62 -4.88
N ASN A 462 -15.64 -25.50 -3.94
CA ASN A 462 -17.05 -25.76 -3.66
C ASN A 462 -17.76 -24.53 -3.09
N GLN A 463 -17.16 -23.83 -2.11
CA GLN A 463 -17.72 -22.59 -1.56
C GLN A 463 -17.84 -21.50 -2.63
N LYS A 464 -16.83 -21.31 -3.49
CA LYS A 464 -16.88 -20.37 -4.62
C LYS A 464 -18.00 -20.72 -5.58
N LYS A 465 -18.17 -22.01 -5.90
CA LYS A 465 -19.27 -22.48 -6.77
C LYS A 465 -20.64 -22.16 -6.17
N LEU A 466 -20.85 -22.46 -4.89
CA LEU A 466 -22.10 -22.15 -4.19
C LEU A 466 -22.37 -20.63 -4.18
N ALA A 467 -21.36 -19.83 -3.86
CA ALA A 467 -21.47 -18.37 -3.85
C ALA A 467 -21.80 -17.80 -5.25
N MET A 468 -21.14 -18.30 -6.31
CA MET A 468 -21.46 -17.92 -7.70
C MET A 468 -22.86 -18.33 -8.14
N GLN A 469 -23.46 -19.34 -7.50
CA GLN A 469 -24.86 -19.74 -7.68
C GLN A 469 -25.82 -18.91 -6.80
N ARG A 470 -25.34 -17.80 -6.23
CA ARG A 470 -26.07 -16.91 -5.31
C ARG A 470 -26.55 -17.61 -4.04
N GLN A 471 -25.94 -18.74 -3.67
CA GLN A 471 -26.22 -19.38 -2.40
C GLN A 471 -25.41 -18.70 -1.30
N PRO A 472 -26.06 -18.27 -0.20
CA PRO A 472 -25.36 -17.63 0.90
C PRO A 472 -24.39 -18.60 1.56
N LEU A 473 -23.18 -18.13 1.88
CA LEU A 473 -22.23 -18.86 2.72
C LEU A 473 -22.36 -18.36 4.16
N PRO A 474 -22.97 -19.13 5.09
CA PRO A 474 -23.14 -18.69 6.47
C PRO A 474 -21.80 -18.49 7.18
N TYR A 475 -21.65 -17.40 7.91
CA TYR A 475 -20.43 -17.04 8.65
C TYR A 475 -19.99 -18.15 9.61
N VAL A 476 -20.94 -18.79 10.28
CA VAL A 476 -20.68 -19.90 11.21
C VAL A 476 -20.16 -21.18 10.55
N SER A 477 -20.36 -21.33 9.23
CA SER A 477 -19.83 -22.47 8.48
C SER A 477 -18.42 -22.25 7.94
N LEU A 478 -17.90 -21.03 8.04
CA LEU A 478 -16.55 -20.67 7.63
C LEU A 478 -15.49 -21.15 8.64
N THR A 479 -14.29 -21.44 8.15
CA THR A 479 -13.14 -21.74 9.03
C THR A 479 -12.74 -20.50 9.84
N PRO A 480 -12.02 -20.64 10.97
CA PRO A 480 -11.56 -19.49 11.76
C PRO A 480 -10.75 -18.45 10.95
N ALA A 481 -9.95 -18.91 9.99
CA ALA A 481 -9.19 -18.03 9.10
C ALA A 481 -10.12 -17.25 8.14
N GLN A 482 -11.12 -17.92 7.55
CA GLN A 482 -12.13 -17.29 6.70
C GLN A 482 -13.00 -16.30 7.47
N GLN A 483 -13.41 -16.66 8.69
CA GLN A 483 -14.15 -15.76 9.59
C GLN A 483 -13.37 -14.49 9.91
N LYS A 484 -12.06 -14.61 10.14
CA LYS A 484 -11.19 -13.45 10.33
C LYS A 484 -11.17 -12.54 9.10
N LEU A 485 -10.96 -13.11 7.90
CA LEU A 485 -10.96 -12.33 6.65
C LEU A 485 -12.32 -11.71 6.34
N PHE A 486 -13.42 -12.39 6.65
CA PHE A 486 -14.78 -11.86 6.54
C PHE A 486 -14.95 -10.61 7.42
N ARG A 487 -14.52 -10.66 8.69
CA ARG A 487 -14.55 -9.49 9.58
C ARG A 487 -13.63 -8.38 9.12
N GLU A 488 -12.42 -8.71 8.65
CA GLU A 488 -11.49 -7.72 8.09
C GLU A 488 -12.12 -6.95 6.92
N ALA A 489 -12.86 -7.64 6.03
CA ALA A 489 -13.61 -6.99 4.96
C ALA A 489 -14.73 -6.06 5.51
N MET A 490 -15.57 -6.56 6.42
CA MET A 490 -16.62 -5.71 7.02
C MET A 490 -16.07 -4.45 7.72
N LEU A 491 -14.99 -4.59 8.50
CA LEU A 491 -14.35 -3.46 9.19
C LEU A 491 -13.72 -2.47 8.21
N ALA A 492 -13.08 -2.95 7.13
CA ALA A 492 -12.50 -2.08 6.12
C ALA A 492 -13.55 -1.19 5.43
N LYS A 493 -14.75 -1.72 5.15
CA LYS A 493 -15.85 -0.90 4.59
C LYS A 493 -16.52 -0.01 5.62
N LEU A 494 -16.64 -0.45 6.87
CA LEU A 494 -17.15 0.40 7.95
C LEU A 494 -16.27 1.65 8.14
N TYR A 495 -14.97 1.50 7.94
CA TYR A 495 -14.02 2.61 7.93
C TYR A 495 -14.33 3.64 6.83
N GLU A 496 -14.62 3.17 5.61
CA GLU A 496 -14.95 4.04 4.47
C GLU A 496 -16.36 4.65 4.57
N GLN A 497 -17.32 3.89 5.08
CA GLN A 497 -18.74 4.23 5.17
C GLN A 497 -19.31 3.83 6.54
N PRO A 498 -19.21 4.72 7.55
CA PRO A 498 -19.69 4.42 8.89
C PRO A 498 -21.19 4.09 8.92
N ASN A 499 -21.54 2.92 9.45
CA ASN A 499 -22.93 2.47 9.59
C ASN A 499 -23.15 1.91 11.02
N PRO A 500 -24.05 2.52 11.81
CA PRO A 500 -24.30 2.12 13.20
C PRO A 500 -24.89 0.71 13.32
N ARG A 501 -25.63 0.23 12.32
CA ARG A 501 -26.27 -1.09 12.34
C ARG A 501 -25.29 -2.21 12.05
N LEU A 502 -24.30 -1.95 11.19
CA LEU A 502 -23.18 -2.88 10.97
C LEU A 502 -22.34 -3.05 12.24
N LEU A 503 -22.20 -1.99 13.03
CA LEU A 503 -21.48 -2.06 14.30
C LEU A 503 -22.19 -2.94 15.34
N ASP A 504 -23.53 -2.99 15.34
CA ASP A 504 -24.29 -3.93 16.17
C ASP A 504 -24.00 -5.38 15.79
N VAL A 505 -24.05 -5.66 14.49
CA VAL A 505 -23.81 -7.01 13.94
C VAL A 505 -22.41 -7.51 14.32
N LEU A 506 -21.39 -6.65 14.22
CA LEU A 506 -20.02 -7.04 14.54
C LEU A 506 -19.76 -7.28 16.04
N ASN A 507 -20.62 -6.78 16.93
CA ASN A 507 -20.41 -6.80 18.37
C ASN A 507 -21.36 -7.72 19.15
N ASN A 508 -22.42 -8.23 18.52
CA ASN A 508 -23.37 -9.16 19.14
C ASN A 508 -23.19 -10.60 18.61
N PRO A 509 -22.68 -11.56 19.42
CA PRO A 509 -22.45 -12.94 18.99
C PRO A 509 -23.69 -13.66 18.48
N GLU A 510 -24.87 -13.34 19.02
CA GLU A 510 -26.13 -13.95 18.58
C GLU A 510 -26.48 -13.51 17.15
N VAL A 511 -26.31 -12.22 16.86
CA VAL A 511 -26.57 -11.63 15.54
C VAL A 511 -25.48 -12.03 14.53
N GLN A 512 -24.25 -12.27 14.99
CA GLN A 512 -23.17 -12.77 14.13
C GLN A 512 -23.49 -14.13 13.51
N ALA A 513 -24.32 -14.95 14.15
CA ALA A 513 -24.71 -16.25 13.61
C ALA A 513 -25.57 -16.13 12.34
N GLU A 514 -26.24 -14.99 12.14
CA GLU A 514 -27.08 -14.69 10.98
C GLU A 514 -26.28 -14.13 9.78
N MET A 515 -25.01 -13.79 9.98
CA MET A 515 -24.19 -13.23 8.90
C MET A 515 -23.93 -14.27 7.81
N ALA A 516 -23.91 -13.82 6.58
CA ALA A 516 -23.52 -14.61 5.43
C ALA A 516 -22.74 -13.77 4.40
N PHE A 517 -22.04 -14.48 3.53
CA PHE A 517 -21.44 -13.92 2.33
C PHE A 517 -22.27 -14.31 1.11
N VAL A 518 -22.54 -13.34 0.23
CA VAL A 518 -23.29 -13.53 -1.01
C VAL A 518 -22.54 -12.85 -2.15
N VAL A 519 -22.59 -13.45 -3.34
CA VAL A 519 -22.08 -12.86 -4.58
C VAL A 519 -23.23 -12.61 -5.52
N ASP A 520 -23.37 -11.35 -5.94
CA ASP A 520 -24.23 -10.96 -7.04
C ASP A 520 -23.40 -10.67 -8.28
N ARG A 521 -23.91 -11.06 -9.44
CA ARG A 521 -23.29 -10.80 -10.73
C ARG A 521 -24.29 -10.10 -11.62
N TRP A 522 -23.87 -8.94 -12.10
CA TRP A 522 -24.57 -8.14 -13.10
C TRP A 522 -23.63 -7.97 -14.29
N ARG A 523 -24.12 -8.16 -15.51
CA ARG A 523 -23.42 -7.69 -16.70
C ARG A 523 -24.27 -6.57 -17.28
N GLU A 524 -23.67 -5.41 -17.52
CA GLU A 524 -24.36 -4.39 -18.31
C GLU A 524 -24.62 -4.98 -19.69
N ALA A 525 -25.90 -5.19 -20.04
CA ALA A 525 -26.30 -5.38 -21.42
C ALA A 525 -26.03 -4.05 -22.13
N SER A 526 -24.86 -3.92 -22.77
CA SER A 526 -24.51 -2.73 -23.51
C SER A 526 -25.35 -2.70 -24.80
N TYR A 527 -26.43 -1.93 -24.78
CA TYR A 527 -27.10 -1.51 -26.00
C TYR A 527 -26.21 -0.46 -26.68
N THR A 528 -25.68 -0.75 -27.86
CA THR A 528 -25.01 0.28 -28.67
C THR A 528 -25.99 0.89 -29.65
N LEU A 529 -26.08 2.21 -29.62
CA LEU A 529 -26.74 3.04 -30.62
C LEU A 529 -25.67 3.56 -31.60
N GLU A 530 -25.64 3.02 -32.82
CA GLU A 530 -24.89 3.59 -33.94
C GLU A 530 -25.89 4.08 -34.99
N GLY A 531 -26.13 5.40 -35.02
CA GLY A 531 -27.15 5.98 -35.88
C GLY A 531 -28.57 5.54 -35.47
N GLU A 532 -29.34 4.99 -36.40
CA GLU A 532 -30.72 4.49 -36.18
C GLU A 532 -30.77 3.01 -35.78
N ARG A 533 -29.62 2.35 -35.57
CA ARG A 533 -29.57 0.92 -35.22
C ARG A 533 -29.18 0.71 -33.77
N VAL A 534 -29.94 -0.15 -33.09
CA VAL A 534 -29.66 -0.62 -31.74
C VAL A 534 -29.24 -2.09 -31.81
N SER A 535 -28.10 -2.43 -31.21
CA SER A 535 -27.63 -3.83 -31.11
C SER A 535 -27.66 -4.34 -29.67
N ILE A 536 -28.01 -5.62 -29.48
CA ILE A 536 -28.04 -6.31 -28.18
C ILE A 536 -26.83 -7.25 -28.09
N ALA A 537 -26.14 -7.27 -26.95
CA ALA A 537 -25.11 -8.26 -26.64
C ALA A 537 -25.66 -9.28 -25.62
N ALA A 538 -25.64 -10.57 -25.95
CA ALA A 538 -26.12 -11.68 -25.09
C ALA A 538 -25.09 -12.81 -24.98
N GLU A 539 -25.09 -13.58 -23.88
CA GLU A 539 -24.11 -14.65 -23.61
C GLU A 539 -24.47 -16.01 -24.19
N SER A 540 -25.75 -16.23 -24.50
CA SER A 540 -26.25 -17.47 -25.06
C SER A 540 -27.37 -17.19 -26.06
N ALA A 541 -27.64 -18.16 -26.94
CA ALA A 541 -28.78 -18.08 -27.85
C ALA A 541 -30.11 -17.95 -27.09
N GLU A 542 -30.21 -18.51 -25.89
CA GLU A 542 -31.40 -18.41 -25.03
C GLU A 542 -31.59 -17.01 -24.44
N GLU A 543 -30.51 -16.34 -24.02
CA GLU A 543 -30.57 -14.96 -23.52
C GLU A 543 -30.83 -13.96 -24.66
N LEU A 544 -30.26 -14.20 -25.84
CA LEU A 544 -30.54 -13.41 -27.04
C LEU A 544 -32.02 -13.53 -27.44
N GLU A 545 -32.58 -14.74 -27.39
CA GLU A 545 -34.00 -14.99 -27.68
C GLU A 545 -34.91 -14.37 -26.62
N GLN A 546 -34.51 -14.39 -25.34
CA GLN A 546 -35.20 -13.69 -24.27
C GLN A 546 -35.14 -12.18 -24.40
N GLN A 547 -34.10 -11.58 -24.99
CA GLN A 547 -33.98 -10.12 -25.15
C GLN A 547 -34.47 -9.61 -26.51
N ARG A 548 -34.72 -10.51 -27.47
CA ARG A 548 -35.21 -10.21 -28.83
C ARG A 548 -36.53 -9.44 -28.86
N HIS A 549 -37.39 -9.62 -27.85
CA HIS A 549 -38.64 -8.87 -27.73
C HIS A 549 -38.43 -7.36 -27.50
N LEU A 550 -37.24 -6.94 -27.06
CA LEU A 550 -36.92 -5.54 -26.82
C LEU A 550 -36.49 -4.81 -28.09
N ILE A 551 -35.83 -5.50 -29.05
CA ILE A 551 -35.37 -4.94 -30.33
C ILE A 551 -35.42 -6.03 -31.43
N PRO A 552 -36.49 -6.08 -32.23
CA PRO A 552 -36.74 -7.20 -33.16
C PRO A 552 -35.74 -7.35 -34.33
N ASP A 553 -35.07 -6.26 -34.73
CA ASP A 553 -34.28 -6.17 -35.99
C ASP A 553 -32.77 -5.92 -35.77
N ALA A 554 -32.23 -6.22 -34.58
CA ALA A 554 -30.83 -5.97 -34.26
C ALA A 554 -29.86 -6.90 -35.03
N PRO A 555 -28.88 -6.38 -35.80
CA PRO A 555 -27.84 -7.21 -36.42
C PRO A 555 -26.83 -7.73 -35.39
N ASP A 556 -26.39 -8.98 -35.55
CA ASP A 556 -25.38 -9.63 -34.71
C ASP A 556 -24.02 -8.96 -34.89
N ARG A 557 -23.65 -8.03 -33.98
CA ARG A 557 -22.27 -7.54 -33.85
C ARG A 557 -21.67 -8.04 -32.54
N GLN A 558 -21.00 -9.19 -32.62
CA GLN A 558 -20.12 -9.66 -31.55
C GLN A 558 -18.76 -8.94 -31.65
N GLN A 559 -18.61 -7.81 -30.98
CA GLN A 559 -17.31 -7.30 -30.55
C GLN A 559 -17.50 -6.09 -29.63
N GLN A 560 -17.57 -6.33 -28.32
CA GLN A 560 -17.31 -5.33 -27.29
C GLN A 560 -16.76 -6.01 -26.04
N ALA A 561 -15.75 -5.40 -25.43
CA ALA A 561 -15.16 -5.87 -24.18
C ALA A 561 -16.26 -5.96 -23.12
N GLN A 562 -16.64 -7.18 -22.74
CA GLN A 562 -17.66 -7.39 -21.70
C GLN A 562 -17.07 -6.96 -20.37
N THR A 563 -17.64 -5.90 -19.77
CA THR A 563 -17.36 -5.55 -18.38
C THR A 563 -18.30 -6.36 -17.50
N GLN A 564 -17.72 -7.23 -16.68
CA GLN A 564 -18.44 -7.98 -15.67
C GLN A 564 -18.48 -7.17 -14.38
N GLN A 565 -19.67 -6.88 -13.87
CA GLN A 565 -19.86 -6.31 -12.54
C GLN A 565 -20.15 -7.44 -11.55
N ILE A 566 -19.40 -7.47 -10.45
CA ILE A 566 -19.55 -8.45 -9.38
C ILE A 566 -19.69 -7.68 -8.09
N THR A 567 -20.73 -7.95 -7.32
CA THR A 567 -20.92 -7.35 -6.00
C THR A 567 -20.72 -8.44 -4.95
N PHE A 568 -19.74 -8.22 -4.08
CA PHE A 568 -19.54 -9.03 -2.89
C PHE A 568 -20.28 -8.40 -1.72
N THR A 569 -21.20 -9.15 -1.11
CA THR A 569 -22.02 -8.70 0.01
C THR A 569 -21.65 -9.49 1.26
N PHE A 570 -21.34 -8.77 2.35
CA PHE A 570 -21.02 -9.34 3.66
C PHE A 570 -21.97 -8.77 4.70
N GLY A 571 -22.79 -9.62 5.32
CA GLY A 571 -23.72 -9.17 6.36
C GLY A 571 -24.99 -10.01 6.44
N ILE A 572 -26.10 -9.38 6.80
CA ILE A 572 -27.39 -10.06 7.02
C ILE A 572 -28.43 -9.65 5.98
N ASP A 573 -28.62 -8.34 5.79
CA ASP A 573 -29.59 -7.77 4.85
C ASP A 573 -29.04 -6.47 4.23
N ALA A 574 -29.81 -5.82 3.35
CA ALA A 574 -29.40 -4.60 2.65
C ALA A 574 -28.99 -3.44 3.57
N GLN A 575 -29.46 -3.39 4.82
CA GLN A 575 -29.16 -2.31 5.77
C GLN A 575 -28.05 -2.70 6.76
N ARG A 576 -27.78 -4.01 6.87
CA ARG A 576 -26.81 -4.66 7.76
C ARG A 576 -25.73 -5.42 6.97
N SER A 577 -25.39 -4.93 5.78
CA SER A 577 -24.31 -5.49 4.97
C SER A 577 -23.37 -4.42 4.43
N VAL A 578 -22.14 -4.83 4.10
CA VAL A 578 -21.22 -4.04 3.28
C VAL A 578 -21.15 -4.65 1.89
N HIS A 579 -20.94 -3.77 0.90
CA HIS A 579 -20.87 -4.14 -0.50
C HIS A 579 -19.51 -3.75 -1.09
N TYR A 580 -18.98 -4.61 -1.94
CA TYR A 580 -17.82 -4.34 -2.76
C TYR A 580 -18.16 -4.57 -4.21
N ASP A 581 -18.24 -3.49 -4.97
CA ASP A 581 -18.51 -3.54 -6.40
C ASP A 581 -17.19 -3.62 -7.19
N LEU A 582 -17.05 -4.71 -7.93
CA LEU A 582 -15.90 -5.05 -8.74
C LEU A 582 -16.30 -4.92 -10.21
N SER A 583 -15.60 -4.06 -10.95
CA SER A 583 -15.72 -3.98 -12.41
C SER A 583 -14.52 -4.68 -13.05
N ILE A 584 -14.77 -5.78 -13.76
CA ILE A 584 -13.73 -6.61 -14.37
C ILE A 584 -13.89 -6.58 -15.88
N ARG A 585 -12.86 -6.09 -16.60
CA ARG A 585 -12.86 -6.02 -18.06
C ARG A 585 -12.25 -7.29 -18.66
N ASN A 586 -13.05 -8.03 -19.43
CA ASN A 586 -12.57 -9.18 -20.19
C ASN A 586 -12.26 -8.75 -21.63
N LYS A 587 -11.08 -9.13 -22.14
CA LYS A 587 -10.70 -8.92 -23.53
C LYS A 587 -10.97 -10.23 -24.27
N MET A 588 -12.13 -10.36 -24.90
CA MET A 588 -12.38 -11.55 -25.73
C MET A 588 -11.38 -11.58 -26.89
N ALA A 589 -10.78 -12.76 -27.12
CA ALA A 589 -9.92 -13.02 -28.27
C ALA A 589 -10.68 -12.73 -29.56
N SER A 590 -10.12 -11.90 -30.43
CA SER A 590 -10.58 -11.78 -31.81
C SER A 590 -10.36 -13.13 -32.50
N PHE A 591 -11.42 -13.89 -32.74
CA PHE A 591 -11.34 -15.02 -33.67
C PHE A 591 -11.13 -14.46 -35.09
N SER A 592 -10.03 -14.84 -35.71
CA SER A 592 -9.66 -14.48 -37.08
C SER A 592 -10.46 -15.27 -38.10
N ASP A 593 -10.91 -14.56 -39.14
CA ASP A 593 -11.17 -15.01 -40.52
C ASP A 593 -11.90 -16.33 -40.74
N SER A 594 -13.20 -16.22 -40.97
CA SER A 594 -13.90 -17.13 -41.87
C SER A 594 -14.60 -16.32 -42.97
N LYS A 595 -13.92 -16.28 -44.12
CA LYS A 595 -14.43 -16.08 -45.48
C LYS A 595 -15.31 -14.84 -45.73
N GLN A 596 -14.72 -13.86 -46.41
CA GLN A 596 -15.43 -13.01 -47.36
C GLN A 596 -16.17 -13.92 -48.35
N GLU A 597 -17.49 -14.09 -48.17
CA GLU A 597 -18.37 -14.46 -49.26
C GLU A 597 -18.75 -13.19 -50.02
N GLU A 598 -18.52 -13.26 -51.33
CA GLU A 598 -18.69 -12.19 -52.31
C GLU A 598 -20.07 -11.52 -52.22
N GLU A 599 -20.09 -10.22 -51.91
CA GLU A 599 -21.23 -9.35 -52.21
C GLU A 599 -21.40 -9.26 -53.75
N LYS A 600 -22.37 -9.99 -54.30
CA LYS A 600 -22.88 -9.70 -55.65
C LYS A 600 -23.83 -8.51 -55.59
N PRO A 601 -23.62 -7.46 -56.40
CA PRO A 601 -24.52 -6.31 -56.42
C PRO A 601 -25.83 -6.67 -57.15
N PHE A 602 -26.97 -6.48 -56.49
CA PHE A 602 -28.28 -6.45 -57.16
C PHE A 602 -28.57 -5.04 -57.70
N PRO A 603 -29.18 -4.93 -58.90
CA PRO A 603 -29.26 -3.68 -59.64
C PRO A 603 -30.38 -2.76 -59.14
N LYS A 604 -30.15 -1.45 -59.31
CA LYS A 604 -31.15 -0.38 -59.24
C LYS A 604 -32.39 -0.75 -60.06
N ILE A 605 -33.55 -0.81 -59.41
CA ILE A 605 -34.83 -0.54 -60.07
C ILE A 605 -35.56 0.54 -59.28
N LEU A 606 -35.96 1.53 -60.07
CA LEU A 606 -36.55 2.82 -59.73
C LEU A 606 -37.94 2.72 -59.10
N SER A 607 -38.26 3.79 -58.39
CA SER A 607 -39.59 4.37 -58.23
C SER A 607 -40.58 4.04 -59.35
N GLU A 608 -41.78 3.60 -58.99
CA GLU A 608 -43.04 4.30 -59.31
C GLU A 608 -44.25 3.62 -58.65
N LYS A 609 -45.03 4.46 -57.95
CA LYS A 609 -46.36 4.31 -57.34
C LYS A 609 -46.49 3.57 -56.01
#